data_AF-A0AA96TQF8-F1
#
_entry.id   AF-A0AA96TQF8-F1
#
_cell.length_a   1.000
_cell.length_b   1.000
_cell.length_c   1.000
_cell.angle_alpha   90.00
_cell.angle_beta   90.00
_cell.angle_gamma   90.00
#
_symmetry.space_group_name_H-M   'P 1'
#
loop_
_entity.id
_entity.type
_entity.pdbx_description
1 polymer ?
#
loop_
_entity_poly.entity_id
_entity_poly.type
_entity_poly.pdbx_seq_one_letter_code
_entity_poly.pdbx_strand_id
1 'polypeptide(L)'
;MTASAARAVSAARNSTVVLGAAVVGATALVLLDAPAVLRSVVALPVLVLVAGVSATGLLFGRGAPAGDTSDVDPVLRLVLPVLFGLLSPLAVVLVLAVIGAPIGTAGVAVGTGTTALLLLGADRWSAPHAEDAPRVRARAAVRRAAGPVLAAAVLAAAVAGAAAMLPTRVESYAQFAFEEPGLVAGRPVVVQPGARVVLRWSLRGYGSALPAAEPPITVTVGGTPAADVDAVVGTREPGTAQGVVDARHGTVAFTAPPSGGLHDVVVVVGDGPAASELTMRLAVGQ
;
A
#
# COMPACT_ATOMS: atom_id res chain seq x y z
N MET A 1 -1.96 12.64 57.70
CA MET A 1 -1.86 11.84 56.44
C MET A 1 -2.96 12.14 55.40
N THR A 2 -3.89 13.07 55.62
CA THR A 2 -5.05 13.31 54.73
C THR A 2 -4.81 14.30 53.58
N ALA A 3 -3.91 15.28 53.75
CA ALA A 3 -3.66 16.30 52.72
C ALA A 3 -2.83 15.81 51.50
N SER A 4 -1.94 14.83 51.71
CA SER A 4 -1.09 14.25 50.64
C SER A 4 -1.91 13.35 49.70
N ALA A 5 -2.77 12.49 50.26
CA ALA A 5 -3.66 11.63 49.49
C ALA A 5 -4.68 12.43 48.66
N ALA A 6 -5.25 13.50 49.22
CA ALA A 6 -6.16 14.38 48.50
C ALA A 6 -5.49 15.09 47.29
N ARG A 7 -4.21 15.49 47.42
CA ARG A 7 -3.44 16.08 46.31
C ARG A 7 -3.14 15.07 45.20
N ALA A 8 -2.75 13.84 45.55
CA ALA A 8 -2.49 12.79 44.57
C ALA A 8 -3.74 12.40 43.77
N VAL A 9 -4.90 12.33 44.44
CA VAL A 9 -6.19 12.06 43.78
C VAL A 9 -6.61 13.21 42.86
N SER A 10 -6.38 14.48 43.27
CA SER A 10 -6.68 15.65 42.42
C SER A 10 -5.78 15.70 41.18
N ALA A 11 -4.49 15.36 41.30
CA ALA A 11 -3.54 15.37 40.19
C ALA A 11 -3.83 14.27 39.15
N ALA A 12 -4.21 13.07 39.60
CA ALA A 12 -4.61 11.97 38.70
C ALA A 12 -5.94 12.24 37.98
N ARG A 13 -6.87 12.95 38.64
CA ARG A 13 -8.14 13.36 38.02
C ARG A 13 -7.94 14.45 36.97
N ASN A 14 -7.02 15.38 37.21
CA ASN A 14 -6.73 16.44 36.24
C ASN A 14 -5.96 15.91 35.01
N SER A 15 -5.03 14.95 35.19
CA SER A 15 -4.27 14.39 34.06
C SER A 15 -5.16 13.61 33.08
N THR A 16 -6.15 12.86 33.58
CA THR A 16 -7.09 12.11 32.73
C THR A 16 -8.04 13.00 31.94
N VAL A 17 -8.49 14.12 32.53
CA VAL A 17 -9.31 15.12 31.82
C VAL A 17 -8.49 15.81 30.72
N VAL A 18 -7.23 16.15 30.99
CA VAL A 18 -6.33 16.76 30.01
C VAL A 18 -6.03 15.81 28.85
N LEU A 19 -5.74 14.54 29.13
CA LEU A 19 -5.49 13.52 28.09
C LEU A 19 -6.74 13.25 27.25
N GLY A 20 -7.92 13.18 27.88
CA GLY A 20 -9.19 13.05 27.17
C GLY A 20 -9.47 14.26 26.25
N ALA A 21 -9.26 15.48 26.74
CA ALA A 21 -9.40 16.69 25.94
C ALA A 21 -8.40 16.73 24.76
N ALA A 22 -7.17 16.27 24.97
CA ALA A 22 -6.15 16.19 23.92
C ALA A 22 -6.54 15.19 22.81
N VAL A 23 -7.11 14.03 23.16
CA VAL A 23 -7.61 13.05 22.18
C VAL A 23 -8.79 13.61 21.38
N VAL A 24 -9.74 14.26 22.05
CA VAL A 24 -10.89 14.90 21.38
C VAL A 24 -10.42 16.02 20.45
N GLY A 25 -9.50 16.88 20.90
CA GLY A 25 -8.91 17.95 20.09
C GLY A 25 -8.13 17.43 18.89
N ALA A 26 -7.32 16.38 19.06
CA ALA A 26 -6.58 15.74 17.97
C ALA A 26 -7.52 15.10 16.94
N THR A 27 -8.60 14.45 17.40
CA THR A 27 -9.61 13.85 16.51
C THR A 27 -10.36 14.93 15.73
N ALA A 28 -10.75 16.02 16.39
CA ALA A 28 -11.40 17.16 15.74
C ALA A 28 -10.50 17.85 14.70
N LEU A 29 -9.20 18.00 14.99
CA LEU A 29 -8.21 18.53 14.05
C LEU A 29 -8.12 17.71 12.76
N VAL A 30 -8.21 16.37 12.85
CA VAL A 30 -8.19 15.50 11.67
C VAL A 30 -9.52 15.57 10.90
N LEU A 31 -10.65 15.67 11.61
CA LEU A 31 -11.98 15.75 11.00
C LEU A 31 -12.28 17.09 10.32
N LEU A 32 -11.73 18.19 10.83
CA LEU A 32 -11.91 19.54 10.28
C LEU A 32 -10.92 19.87 9.13
N ASP A 33 -10.27 18.85 8.58
CA ASP A 33 -9.33 18.95 7.46
C ASP A 33 -8.21 19.98 7.67
N ALA A 34 -7.69 20.08 8.90
CA ALA A 34 -6.62 21.00 9.25
C ALA A 34 -5.37 20.80 8.36
N PRO A 35 -4.45 21.77 8.24
CA PRO A 35 -3.24 21.63 7.43
C PRO A 35 -2.49 20.31 7.68
N ALA A 36 -1.96 19.68 6.62
CA ALA A 36 -1.33 18.35 6.68
C ALA A 36 -0.24 18.26 7.77
N VAL A 37 0.50 19.36 7.98
CA VAL A 37 1.53 19.49 9.02
C VAL A 37 0.94 19.35 10.43
N LEU A 38 -0.21 19.96 10.72
CA LEU A 38 -0.87 19.86 12.03
C LEU A 38 -1.42 18.44 12.26
N ARG A 39 -1.93 17.79 11.21
CA ARG A 39 -2.43 16.42 11.28
C ARG A 39 -1.32 15.41 11.57
N SER A 40 -0.18 15.51 10.87
CA SER A 40 0.91 14.53 10.99
C SER A 40 1.82 14.78 12.19
N VAL A 41 2.11 16.04 12.52
CA VAL A 41 3.08 16.39 13.57
C VAL A 41 2.44 16.49 14.96
N VAL A 42 1.14 16.82 15.04
CA VAL A 42 0.46 17.07 16.32
C VAL A 42 -0.61 16.03 16.61
N ALA A 43 -1.58 15.84 15.71
CA ALA A 43 -2.71 14.97 16.00
C ALA A 43 -2.33 13.49 16.08
N LEU A 44 -1.54 12.99 15.12
CA LEU A 44 -1.11 11.59 15.06
C LEU A 44 -0.27 11.17 16.28
N PRO A 45 0.77 11.91 16.69
CA PRO A 45 1.58 11.56 17.87
C PRO A 45 0.78 11.61 19.16
N VAL A 46 -0.15 12.55 19.31
CA VAL A 46 -1.02 12.63 20.50
C VAL A 46 -1.92 11.40 20.61
N LEU A 47 -2.56 10.97 19.51
CA LEU A 47 -3.41 9.77 19.52
C LEU A 47 -2.61 8.50 19.85
N VAL A 48 -1.43 8.35 19.22
CA VAL A 48 -0.51 7.23 19.43
C VAL A 48 0.00 7.19 20.88
N LEU A 49 0.48 8.32 21.41
CA LEU A 49 1.03 8.40 22.76
C LEU A 49 -0.03 8.16 23.83
N VAL A 50 -1.22 8.74 23.68
CA VAL A 50 -2.29 8.56 24.68
C VAL A 50 -2.80 7.11 24.68
N ALA A 51 -3.03 6.51 23.52
CA ALA A 51 -3.42 5.10 23.42
C ALA A 51 -2.35 4.17 24.03
N GLY A 52 -1.08 4.43 23.72
CA GLY A 52 0.06 3.68 24.23
C GLY A 52 0.22 3.74 25.75
N VAL A 53 0.15 4.94 26.31
CA VAL A 53 0.26 5.17 27.76
C VAL A 53 -0.93 4.53 28.51
N SER A 54 -2.14 4.64 27.97
CA SER A 54 -3.33 4.01 28.56
C SER A 54 -3.30 2.48 28.50
N ALA A 55 -2.87 1.88 27.39
CA ALA A 55 -2.73 0.44 27.26
C ALA A 55 -1.67 -0.12 28.22
N THR A 56 -0.56 0.60 28.40
CA THR A 56 0.50 0.21 29.33
C THR A 56 0.05 0.34 30.78
N GLY A 57 -0.67 1.42 31.12
CA GLY A 57 -1.29 1.58 32.45
C GLY A 57 -2.26 0.44 32.77
N LEU A 58 -3.06 0.02 31.79
CA LEU A 58 -3.96 -1.10 31.92
C LEU A 58 -3.24 -2.42 32.16
N LEU A 59 -2.18 -2.72 31.41
CA LEU A 59 -1.49 -4.00 31.49
C LEU A 59 -0.60 -4.14 32.73
N PHE A 60 0.02 -3.05 33.18
CA PHE A 60 1.02 -3.07 34.27
C PHE A 60 0.51 -2.46 35.58
N GLY A 61 -0.65 -1.81 35.57
CA GLY A 61 -1.23 -1.11 36.71
C GLY A 61 -0.57 0.25 36.96
N ARG A 62 -1.37 1.26 37.35
CA ARG A 62 -0.87 2.57 37.76
C ARG A 62 -0.33 2.51 39.19
N GLY A 63 0.97 2.24 39.32
CA GLY A 63 1.71 2.49 40.55
C GLY A 63 1.71 1.35 41.57
N ALA A 64 2.30 0.20 41.22
CA ALA A 64 2.89 -0.62 42.27
C ALA A 64 4.10 0.17 42.84
N PRO A 65 4.11 0.53 44.13
CA PRO A 65 5.27 1.18 44.75
C PRO A 65 6.51 0.31 44.52
N ALA A 66 7.67 0.95 44.43
CA ALA A 66 8.95 0.42 43.94
C ALA A 66 9.53 -0.82 44.67
N GLY A 67 8.76 -1.52 45.50
CA GLY A 67 9.19 -2.68 46.27
C GLY A 67 8.92 -4.06 45.67
N ASP A 68 8.05 -4.21 44.65
CA ASP A 68 7.60 -5.55 44.23
C ASP A 68 7.52 -5.77 42.69
N THR A 69 8.10 -4.86 41.90
CA THR A 69 8.15 -4.98 40.41
C THR A 69 9.57 -4.96 39.84
N SER A 70 10.54 -5.41 40.63
CA SER A 70 11.97 -5.46 40.29
C SER A 70 12.33 -6.28 39.04
N ASP A 71 11.40 -7.07 38.50
CA ASP A 71 11.66 -7.95 37.35
C ASP A 71 11.29 -7.38 35.97
N VAL A 72 10.63 -6.22 35.89
CA VAL A 72 10.29 -5.62 34.57
C VAL A 72 11.31 -4.56 34.20
N ASP A 73 12.18 -4.90 33.25
CA ASP A 73 13.24 -4.06 32.70
C ASP A 73 12.73 -2.63 32.41
N PRO A 74 13.37 -1.57 32.93
CA PRO A 74 12.99 -0.18 32.70
C PRO A 74 12.95 0.19 31.20
N VAL A 75 13.77 -0.45 30.36
CA VAL A 75 13.73 -0.26 28.91
C VAL A 75 12.41 -0.75 28.32
N LEU A 76 11.91 -1.89 28.80
CA LEU A 76 10.65 -2.49 28.36
C LEU A 76 9.45 -1.59 28.72
N ARG A 77 9.51 -0.90 29.88
CA ARG A 77 8.47 0.07 30.30
C ARG A 77 8.43 1.32 29.42
N LEU A 78 9.54 1.71 28.81
CA LEU A 78 9.62 2.84 27.89
C LEU A 78 9.16 2.46 26.47
N VAL A 79 9.49 1.25 26.03
CA VAL A 79 9.22 0.78 24.66
C VAL A 79 7.77 0.31 24.47
N LEU A 80 7.15 -0.27 25.48
CA LEU A 80 5.77 -0.79 25.38
C LEU A 80 4.71 0.25 25.00
N PRO A 81 4.68 1.45 25.61
CA PRO A 81 3.73 2.49 25.24
C PRO A 81 3.86 2.88 23.76
N VAL A 82 5.08 2.95 23.25
CA VAL A 82 5.33 3.28 21.84
C VAL A 82 4.82 2.18 20.93
N LEU A 83 5.09 0.91 21.26
CA LEU A 83 4.57 -0.25 20.54
C LEU A 83 3.05 -0.31 20.53
N PHE A 84 2.40 -0.16 21.69
CA PHE A 84 0.93 -0.17 21.78
C PHE A 84 0.30 1.03 21.07
N GLY A 85 0.95 2.19 21.15
CA GLY A 85 0.54 3.39 20.41
C GLY A 85 0.57 3.18 18.90
N LEU A 86 1.61 2.52 18.38
CA LEU A 86 1.76 2.19 16.95
C LEU A 86 0.78 1.09 16.50
N LEU A 87 0.51 0.11 17.36
CA LEU A 87 -0.41 -0.99 17.06
C LEU A 87 -1.89 -0.56 17.11
N SER A 88 -2.24 0.49 17.84
CA SER A 88 -3.62 1.00 17.93
C SER A 88 -4.22 1.47 16.59
N PRO A 89 -3.59 2.39 15.81
CA PRO A 89 -4.12 2.81 14.52
C PRO A 89 -4.13 1.64 13.52
N LEU A 90 -3.17 0.72 13.63
CA LEU A 90 -3.12 -0.49 12.82
C LEU A 90 -4.33 -1.40 13.09
N ALA A 91 -4.68 -1.65 14.36
CA ALA A 91 -5.86 -2.41 14.75
C ALA A 91 -7.17 -1.77 14.23
N VAL A 92 -7.25 -0.45 14.24
CA VAL A 92 -8.41 0.30 13.73
C VAL A 92 -8.55 0.16 12.22
N VAL A 93 -7.45 0.31 11.47
CA VAL A 93 -7.43 0.11 10.02
C VAL A 93 -7.91 -1.30 9.66
N LEU A 94 -7.52 -2.30 10.45
CA LEU A 94 -7.93 -3.68 10.24
C LEU A 94 -9.41 -3.91 10.49
N VAL A 95 -9.96 -3.35 11.56
CA VAL A 95 -11.40 -3.44 11.84
C VAL A 95 -12.20 -2.76 10.73
N LEU A 96 -11.78 -1.58 10.26
CA LEU A 96 -12.41 -0.87 9.14
C LEU A 96 -12.37 -1.69 7.85
N ALA A 97 -11.25 -2.35 7.57
CA ALA A 97 -11.11 -3.23 6.42
C ALA A 97 -12.05 -4.45 6.50
N VAL A 98 -12.17 -5.10 7.67
CA VAL A 98 -13.05 -6.27 7.86
C VAL A 98 -14.53 -5.92 7.68
N ILE A 99 -14.96 -4.74 8.12
CA ILE A 99 -16.36 -4.29 7.99
C ILE A 99 -16.67 -3.64 6.63
N GLY A 100 -15.70 -3.60 5.71
CA GLY A 100 -15.86 -2.98 4.38
C GLY A 100 -16.05 -1.47 4.42
N ALA A 101 -15.64 -0.81 5.50
CA ALA A 101 -15.74 0.64 5.61
C ALA A 101 -14.62 1.32 4.78
N PRO A 102 -14.91 2.48 4.16
CA PRO A 102 -13.91 3.22 3.40
C PRO A 102 -12.75 3.63 4.31
N ILE A 103 -11.53 3.22 3.96
CA ILE A 103 -10.32 3.50 4.72
C ILE A 103 -9.82 4.90 4.36
N GLY A 104 -10.51 5.90 4.89
CA GLY A 104 -10.10 7.31 4.80
C GLY A 104 -9.38 7.78 6.07
N THR A 105 -8.64 8.88 5.95
CA THR A 105 -7.98 9.56 7.08
C THR A 105 -8.96 9.87 8.22
N ALA A 106 -10.20 10.23 7.89
CA ALA A 106 -11.28 10.46 8.84
C ALA A 106 -11.69 9.17 9.58
N GLY A 107 -11.82 8.05 8.87
CA GLY A 107 -12.18 6.75 9.46
C GLY A 107 -11.12 6.26 10.44
N VAL A 108 -9.85 6.35 10.04
CA VAL A 108 -8.72 5.98 10.90
C VAL A 108 -8.65 6.86 12.15
N ALA A 109 -8.86 8.17 12.01
CA ALA A 109 -8.84 9.10 13.14
C ALA A 109 -9.99 8.86 14.13
N VAL A 110 -11.23 8.66 13.63
CA VAL A 110 -12.39 8.36 14.47
C VAL A 110 -12.21 7.04 15.21
N GLY A 111 -11.75 6.00 14.52
CA GLY A 111 -11.53 4.69 15.13
C GLY A 111 -10.39 4.69 16.15
N THR A 112 -9.30 5.40 15.88
CA THR A 112 -8.18 5.53 16.82
C THR A 112 -8.58 6.38 18.03
N GLY A 113 -9.30 7.48 17.83
CA GLY A 113 -9.85 8.31 18.90
C GLY A 113 -10.84 7.56 19.80
N THR A 114 -11.77 6.79 19.22
CA THR A 114 -12.72 5.97 19.99
C THR A 114 -12.01 4.86 20.75
N THR A 115 -11.02 4.19 20.16
CA THR A 115 -10.21 3.16 20.84
C THR A 115 -9.42 3.76 22.01
N ALA A 116 -8.79 4.92 21.81
CA ALA A 116 -8.07 5.63 22.87
C ALA A 116 -9.00 6.03 24.03
N LEU A 117 -10.20 6.54 23.72
CA LEU A 117 -11.20 6.90 24.74
C LEU A 117 -11.73 5.68 25.50
N LEU A 118 -11.99 4.56 24.81
CA LEU A 118 -12.42 3.31 25.42
C LEU A 118 -11.35 2.74 26.35
N LEU A 119 -10.07 2.74 25.94
CA LEU A 119 -8.96 2.32 26.78
C LEU A 119 -8.80 3.23 28.01
N LEU A 120 -8.96 4.54 27.84
CA LEU A 120 -8.87 5.51 28.93
C LEU A 120 -10.04 5.38 29.93
N GLY A 121 -11.24 5.06 29.43
CA GLY A 121 -12.40 4.73 30.26
C GLY A 121 -12.24 3.40 30.99
N ALA A 122 -11.74 2.37 30.31
CA ALA A 122 -11.48 1.05 30.88
C ALA A 122 -10.42 1.10 31.98
N ASP A 123 -9.35 1.89 31.79
CA ASP A 123 -8.30 2.10 32.80
C ASP A 123 -8.89 2.73 34.08
N ARG A 124 -9.76 3.71 33.92
CA ARG A 124 -10.44 4.36 35.06
C ARG A 124 -11.38 3.42 35.81
N TRP A 125 -12.09 2.56 35.08
CA TRP A 125 -13.02 1.59 35.67
C TRP A 125 -12.32 0.40 36.32
N SER A 126 -11.09 0.10 35.90
CA SER A 126 -10.30 -1.02 36.44
C SER A 126 -9.40 -0.64 37.62
N ALA A 127 -9.42 0.63 38.06
CA ALA A 127 -8.85 1.03 39.33
C ALA A 127 -9.55 0.27 40.48
N PRO A 128 -8.84 -0.59 41.23
CA PRO A 128 -9.46 -1.42 42.25
C PRO A 128 -10.01 -0.53 43.38
N HIS A 129 -11.26 -0.79 43.77
CA HIS A 129 -11.73 -0.39 45.10
C HIS A 129 -10.92 -1.21 46.12
N ALA A 130 -10.50 -0.58 47.21
CA ALA A 130 -9.46 -1.07 48.12
C ALA A 130 -9.74 -2.41 48.83
N GLU A 131 -10.84 -3.11 48.54
CA GLU A 131 -11.30 -4.29 49.28
C GLU A 131 -11.12 -5.64 48.55
N ASP A 132 -10.77 -5.68 47.27
CA ASP A 132 -10.78 -6.93 46.47
C ASP A 132 -9.37 -7.49 46.12
N ALA A 133 -8.55 -7.80 47.13
CA ALA A 133 -7.17 -8.27 46.94
C ALA A 133 -6.97 -9.64 46.24
N PRO A 134 -7.78 -10.70 46.45
CA PRO A 134 -7.48 -12.03 45.89
C PRO A 134 -7.86 -12.18 44.41
N ARG A 135 -8.85 -11.43 43.91
CA ARG A 135 -9.31 -11.50 42.50
C ARG A 135 -8.36 -10.83 41.52
N VAL A 136 -7.48 -9.94 41.99
CA VAL A 136 -6.53 -9.18 41.18
C VAL A 136 -5.39 -10.07 40.65
N ARG A 137 -4.92 -11.05 41.43
CA ARG A 137 -3.83 -11.97 41.00
C ARG A 137 -4.25 -12.93 39.88
N ALA A 138 -5.46 -13.47 39.94
CA ALA A 138 -5.97 -14.36 38.89
C ALA A 138 -6.15 -13.63 37.55
N ARG A 139 -6.63 -12.38 37.58
CA ARG A 139 -6.75 -11.53 36.38
C ARG A 139 -5.39 -11.17 35.77
N ALA A 140 -4.36 -10.97 36.59
CA ALA A 140 -3.00 -10.68 36.12
C ALA A 140 -2.36 -11.88 35.39
N ALA A 141 -2.60 -13.11 35.86
CA ALA A 141 -2.10 -14.32 35.22
C ALA A 141 -2.73 -14.57 33.84
N VAL A 142 -4.06 -14.40 33.73
CA VAL A 142 -4.78 -14.53 32.45
C VAL A 142 -4.33 -13.46 31.45
N ARG A 143 -4.10 -12.22 31.91
CA ARG A 143 -3.56 -11.14 31.06
C ARG A 143 -2.16 -11.41 30.53
N ARG A 144 -1.27 -12.02 31.33
CA ARG A 144 0.08 -12.42 30.89
C ARG A 144 0.06 -13.51 29.81
N ALA A 145 -0.88 -14.45 29.90
CA ALA A 145 -1.00 -15.51 28.89
C ALA A 145 -1.68 -15.03 27.60
N ALA A 146 -2.63 -14.11 27.70
CA ALA A 146 -3.38 -13.61 26.55
C ALA A 146 -2.60 -12.58 25.70
N GLY A 147 -1.66 -11.84 26.31
CA GLY A 147 -0.89 -10.77 25.63
C GLY A 147 -0.18 -11.20 24.34
N PRO A 148 0.61 -12.29 24.34
CA PRO A 148 1.32 -12.77 23.15
C PRO A 148 0.37 -13.23 22.03
N VAL A 149 -0.73 -13.90 22.40
CA VAL A 149 -1.74 -14.38 21.45
C VAL A 149 -2.45 -13.21 20.78
N LEU A 150 -2.78 -12.17 21.55
CA LEU A 150 -3.45 -10.98 21.06
C LEU A 150 -2.49 -10.13 20.18
N ALA A 151 -1.21 -10.05 20.54
CA ALA A 151 -0.19 -9.42 19.72
C ALA A 151 0.04 -10.16 18.39
N ALA A 152 0.09 -11.50 18.42
CA ALA A 152 0.22 -12.32 17.22
C ALA A 152 -1.02 -12.18 16.31
N ALA A 153 -2.23 -12.14 16.88
CA ALA A 153 -3.46 -11.93 16.12
C ALA A 153 -3.49 -10.53 15.46
N VAL A 154 -3.05 -9.49 16.16
CA VAL A 154 -2.95 -8.12 15.61
C VAL A 154 -1.91 -8.04 14.49
N LEU A 155 -0.76 -8.70 14.65
CA LEU A 155 0.28 -8.78 13.61
C LEU A 155 -0.20 -9.56 12.38
N ALA A 156 -0.84 -10.71 12.56
CA ALA A 156 -1.38 -11.51 11.46
C ALA A 156 -2.47 -10.75 10.70
N ALA A 157 -3.36 -10.07 11.43
CA ALA A 157 -4.36 -9.20 10.83
C ALA A 157 -3.68 -8.05 10.07
N ALA A 158 -2.68 -7.38 10.65
CA ALA A 158 -1.94 -6.29 9.99
C ALA A 158 -1.30 -6.69 8.67
N VAL A 159 -0.69 -7.88 8.61
CA VAL A 159 -0.12 -8.43 7.38
C VAL A 159 -1.21 -8.71 6.35
N ALA A 160 -2.35 -9.28 6.76
CA ALA A 160 -3.49 -9.51 5.87
C ALA A 160 -4.09 -8.19 5.36
N GLY A 161 -4.17 -7.16 6.21
CA GLY A 161 -4.63 -5.82 5.84
C GLY A 161 -3.68 -5.11 4.87
N ALA A 162 -2.36 -5.21 5.10
CA ALA A 162 -1.36 -4.68 4.17
C ALA A 162 -1.42 -5.39 2.82
N ALA A 163 -1.65 -6.70 2.79
CA ALA A 163 -1.86 -7.46 1.57
C ALA A 163 -3.16 -7.05 0.84
N ALA A 164 -4.23 -6.76 1.59
CA ALA A 164 -5.50 -6.30 1.02
C ALA A 164 -5.46 -4.84 0.53
N MET A 165 -4.56 -4.02 1.08
CA MET A 165 -4.32 -2.63 0.67
C MET A 165 -3.37 -2.49 -0.52
N LEU A 166 -2.83 -3.60 -1.05
CA LEU A 166 -2.16 -3.55 -2.33
C LEU A 166 -3.16 -2.95 -3.33
N PRO A 167 -2.83 -1.81 -3.96
CA PRO A 167 -3.76 -1.14 -4.86
C PRO A 167 -4.24 -2.16 -5.86
N THR A 168 -5.56 -2.37 -5.91
CA THR A 168 -6.21 -3.09 -6.99
C THR A 168 -5.80 -2.37 -8.26
N ARG A 169 -4.85 -2.95 -9.01
CA ARG A 169 -4.42 -2.38 -10.29
C ARG A 169 -5.60 -2.53 -11.24
N VAL A 170 -6.40 -1.47 -11.37
CA VAL A 170 -7.64 -1.51 -12.15
C VAL A 170 -7.38 -1.32 -13.65
N GLU A 171 -6.19 -0.87 -14.04
CA GLU A 171 -5.85 -0.65 -15.45
C GLU A 171 -4.90 -1.74 -15.94
N SER A 172 -5.48 -2.71 -16.65
CA SER A 172 -4.73 -3.62 -17.51
C SER A 172 -4.50 -2.96 -18.86
N TYR A 173 -3.25 -2.83 -19.28
CA TYR A 173 -2.91 -2.33 -20.62
C TYR A 173 -1.71 -3.07 -21.19
N ALA A 174 -1.62 -3.11 -22.52
CA ALA A 174 -0.47 -3.63 -23.24
C ALA A 174 0.28 -2.47 -23.89
N GLN A 175 1.61 -2.53 -23.87
CA GLN A 175 2.47 -1.58 -24.57
C GLN A 175 3.17 -2.29 -25.71
N PHE A 176 2.98 -1.77 -26.93
CA PHE A 176 3.63 -2.25 -28.13
C PHE A 176 4.72 -1.25 -28.55
N ALA A 177 5.93 -1.73 -28.82
CA ALA A 177 7.05 -0.88 -29.24
C ALA A 177 8.02 -1.60 -30.21
N PHE A 178 8.65 -0.85 -31.12
CA PHE A 178 9.81 -1.30 -31.89
C PHE A 178 11.07 -1.33 -31.02
N GLU A 179 11.96 -2.28 -31.26
CA GLU A 179 13.21 -2.41 -30.50
C GLU A 179 14.38 -1.63 -31.11
N GLU A 180 14.26 -1.21 -32.38
CA GLU A 180 15.32 -0.47 -33.06
C GLU A 180 15.49 0.94 -32.49
N PRO A 181 16.69 1.33 -32.02
CA PRO A 181 16.93 2.65 -31.42
C PRO A 181 16.59 3.81 -32.36
N GLY A 182 16.78 3.63 -33.66
CA GLY A 182 16.45 4.64 -34.68
C GLY A 182 14.96 4.91 -34.82
N LEU A 183 14.12 3.88 -34.66
CA LEU A 183 12.67 3.99 -34.72
C LEU A 183 12.09 4.67 -33.50
N VAL A 184 12.65 4.39 -32.32
CA VAL A 184 12.30 5.09 -31.07
C VAL A 184 12.57 6.59 -31.17
N ALA A 185 13.61 6.99 -31.91
CA ALA A 185 13.93 8.39 -32.17
C ALA A 185 13.13 9.03 -33.32
N GLY A 186 12.15 8.31 -33.91
CA GLY A 186 11.32 8.80 -35.00
C GLY A 186 12.05 8.99 -36.34
N ARG A 187 13.25 8.40 -36.51
CA ARG A 187 14.01 8.50 -37.76
C ARG A 187 13.42 7.52 -38.78
N PRO A 188 13.25 7.94 -40.06
CA PRO A 188 12.80 7.04 -41.09
C PRO A 188 13.84 5.94 -41.34
N VAL A 189 13.36 4.72 -41.57
CA VAL A 189 14.22 3.60 -42.01
C VAL A 189 14.45 3.76 -43.51
N VAL A 190 15.71 3.87 -43.91
CA VAL A 190 16.10 4.08 -45.31
C VAL A 190 16.48 2.74 -45.95
N VAL A 191 15.83 2.38 -47.05
CA VAL A 191 16.06 1.12 -47.78
C VAL A 191 16.02 1.30 -49.29
N GLN A 192 16.59 0.33 -50.01
CA GLN A 192 16.47 0.27 -51.47
C GLN A 192 15.08 -0.25 -51.89
N PRO A 193 14.59 0.14 -53.08
CA PRO A 193 13.36 -0.43 -53.64
C PRO A 193 13.42 -1.96 -53.70
N GLY A 194 12.35 -2.63 -53.26
CA GLY A 194 12.30 -4.10 -53.23
C GLY A 194 13.19 -4.77 -52.18
N ALA A 195 13.88 -4.02 -51.32
CA ALA A 195 14.70 -4.60 -50.26
C ALA A 195 13.84 -5.26 -49.18
N ARG A 196 14.38 -6.31 -48.55
CA ARG A 196 13.78 -6.94 -47.37
C ARG A 196 13.98 -6.04 -46.14
N VAL A 197 12.88 -5.59 -45.55
CA VAL A 197 12.87 -4.86 -44.27
C VAL A 197 12.61 -5.86 -43.16
N VAL A 198 13.38 -5.79 -42.06
CA VAL A 198 13.18 -6.62 -40.87
C VAL A 198 13.06 -5.70 -39.67
N LEU A 199 11.98 -5.83 -38.91
CA LEU A 199 11.67 -5.03 -37.72
C LEU A 199 11.51 -5.96 -36.52
N ARG A 200 12.12 -5.60 -35.41
CA ARG A 200 11.96 -6.25 -34.11
C ARG A 200 10.96 -5.48 -33.29
N TRP A 201 10.10 -6.21 -32.60
CA TRP A 201 9.05 -5.60 -31.79
C TRP A 201 8.92 -6.31 -30.45
N SER A 202 8.35 -5.59 -29.49
CA SER A 202 8.01 -6.11 -28.17
C SER A 202 6.62 -5.68 -27.76
N LEU A 203 5.88 -6.61 -27.16
CA LEU A 203 4.57 -6.41 -26.54
C LEU A 203 4.70 -6.70 -25.05
N ARG A 204 4.34 -5.75 -24.19
CA ARG A 204 4.47 -5.86 -22.72
C ARG A 204 3.13 -5.72 -22.05
N GLY A 205 2.75 -6.70 -21.23
CA GLY A 205 1.51 -6.68 -20.44
C GLY A 205 1.73 -6.02 -19.07
N TYR A 206 0.88 -5.06 -18.73
CA TYR A 206 0.82 -4.44 -17.41
C TYR A 206 -0.53 -4.74 -16.77
N GLY A 207 -0.52 -5.11 -15.49
CA GLY A 207 -1.75 -5.40 -14.73
C GLY A 207 -2.43 -6.73 -15.07
N SER A 208 -2.25 -7.28 -16.27
CA SER A 208 -2.70 -8.62 -16.67
C SER A 208 -1.68 -9.32 -17.55
N ALA A 209 -1.70 -10.65 -17.54
CA ALA A 209 -0.90 -11.44 -18.46
C ALA A 209 -1.38 -11.27 -19.91
N LEU A 210 -0.45 -11.24 -20.86
CA LEU A 210 -0.75 -11.25 -22.29
C LEU A 210 -1.45 -12.58 -22.68
N PRO A 211 -2.31 -12.56 -23.73
CA PRO A 211 -2.95 -13.76 -24.24
C PRO A 211 -1.95 -14.89 -24.52
N ALA A 212 -2.30 -16.11 -24.12
CA ALA A 212 -1.44 -17.27 -24.31
C ALA A 212 -1.26 -17.61 -25.80
N ALA A 213 -2.34 -17.48 -26.58
CA ALA A 213 -2.33 -17.67 -28.02
C ALA A 213 -1.39 -16.67 -28.72
N GLU A 214 -0.80 -17.10 -29.83
CA GLU A 214 0.02 -16.26 -30.69
C GLU A 214 -0.86 -15.19 -31.37
N PRO A 215 -0.59 -13.89 -31.19
CA PRO A 215 -1.37 -12.84 -31.84
C PRO A 215 -1.06 -12.83 -33.34
N PRO A 216 -2.07 -12.67 -34.20
CA PRO A 216 -1.82 -12.42 -35.61
C PRO A 216 -1.10 -11.08 -35.79
N ILE A 217 -0.31 -10.99 -36.85
CA ILE A 217 0.44 -9.80 -37.22
C ILE A 217 0.04 -9.40 -38.63
N THR A 218 -0.35 -8.15 -38.79
CA THR A 218 -0.59 -7.56 -40.11
C THR A 218 0.31 -6.36 -40.32
N VAL A 219 0.76 -6.18 -41.55
CA VAL A 219 1.62 -5.07 -41.96
C VAL A 219 1.01 -4.41 -43.17
N THR A 220 0.90 -3.08 -43.13
CA THR A 220 0.55 -2.28 -44.29
C THR A 220 1.65 -1.26 -44.57
N VAL A 221 1.91 -0.99 -45.84
CA VAL A 221 2.86 0.03 -46.32
C VAL A 221 2.12 0.99 -47.23
N GLY A 222 2.13 2.28 -46.88
CA GLY A 222 1.38 3.30 -47.62
C GLY A 222 -0.13 3.02 -47.69
N GLY A 223 -0.69 2.37 -46.66
CA GLY A 223 -2.10 1.96 -46.62
C GLY A 223 -2.44 0.69 -47.43
N THR A 224 -1.46 0.04 -48.04
CA THR A 224 -1.65 -1.23 -48.77
C THR A 224 -1.07 -2.41 -48.00
N PRO A 225 -1.68 -3.61 -48.01
CA PRO A 225 -1.09 -4.80 -47.39
C PRO A 225 0.32 -5.06 -47.93
N ALA A 226 1.28 -5.27 -47.03
CA ALA A 226 2.67 -5.50 -47.41
C ALA A 226 2.83 -6.84 -48.14
N ALA A 227 3.77 -6.91 -49.08
CA ALA A 227 4.10 -8.15 -49.79
C ALA A 227 5.12 -8.99 -48.99
N ASP A 228 5.01 -10.32 -49.15
CA ASP A 228 5.91 -11.33 -48.57
C ASP A 228 6.10 -11.21 -47.05
N VAL A 229 5.04 -10.91 -46.31
CA VAL A 229 5.12 -10.76 -44.85
C VAL A 229 5.50 -12.09 -44.21
N ASP A 230 6.63 -12.10 -43.50
CA ASP A 230 7.06 -13.19 -42.64
C ASP A 230 7.16 -12.66 -41.21
N ALA A 231 6.40 -13.26 -40.30
CA ALA A 231 6.31 -12.81 -38.92
C ALA A 231 6.67 -13.97 -38.00
N VAL A 232 7.62 -13.72 -37.11
CA VAL A 232 8.04 -14.67 -36.09
C VAL A 232 7.62 -14.11 -34.74
N VAL A 233 6.74 -14.83 -34.05
CA VAL A 233 6.31 -14.48 -32.71
C VAL A 233 7.04 -15.37 -31.70
N GLY A 234 7.77 -14.74 -30.79
CA GLY A 234 8.46 -15.43 -29.71
C GLY A 234 7.50 -15.94 -28.63
N THR A 235 8.05 -16.78 -27.76
CA THR A 235 7.33 -17.25 -26.58
C THR A 235 7.07 -16.12 -25.59
N ARG A 236 6.03 -16.28 -24.77
CA ARG A 236 5.75 -15.36 -23.67
C ARG A 236 6.72 -15.61 -22.54
N GLU A 237 7.33 -14.55 -22.03
CA GLU A 237 8.35 -14.59 -20.99
C GLU A 237 7.98 -13.68 -19.81
N PRO A 238 8.45 -13.97 -18.58
CA PRO A 238 8.27 -13.07 -17.44
C PRO A 238 8.85 -11.68 -17.69
N GLY A 239 8.11 -10.64 -17.29
CA GLY A 239 8.55 -9.25 -17.45
C GLY A 239 9.77 -8.92 -16.57
N THR A 240 10.78 -8.28 -17.16
CA THR A 240 11.99 -7.84 -16.43
C THR A 240 11.93 -6.37 -15.98
N ALA A 241 11.03 -5.58 -16.56
CA ALA A 241 10.84 -4.16 -16.22
C ALA A 241 9.81 -3.97 -15.11
N GLN A 242 9.96 -2.87 -14.35
CA GLN A 242 9.07 -2.56 -13.23
C GLN A 242 7.61 -2.50 -13.70
N GLY A 243 6.76 -3.30 -13.06
CA GLY A 243 5.32 -3.31 -13.31
C GLY A 243 4.86 -4.20 -14.48
N VAL A 244 5.78 -4.72 -15.30
CA VAL A 244 5.48 -5.67 -16.38
C VAL A 244 5.19 -7.05 -15.78
N VAL A 245 4.07 -7.65 -16.16
CA VAL A 245 3.70 -9.02 -15.77
C VAL A 245 4.44 -10.00 -16.67
N ASP A 246 4.29 -9.82 -17.97
CA ASP A 246 4.93 -10.62 -19.01
C ASP A 246 5.25 -9.78 -20.25
N ALA A 247 6.14 -10.32 -21.06
CA ALA A 247 6.54 -9.74 -22.33
C ALA A 247 6.53 -10.81 -23.43
N ARG A 248 6.33 -10.36 -24.66
CA ARG A 248 6.47 -11.18 -25.85
C ARG A 248 7.24 -10.36 -26.88
N HIS A 249 8.22 -11.01 -27.50
CA HIS A 249 9.08 -10.39 -28.49
C HIS A 249 8.87 -11.08 -29.82
N GLY A 250 9.16 -10.41 -30.92
CA GLY A 250 9.11 -11.02 -32.22
C GLY A 250 9.77 -10.19 -33.29
N THR A 251 9.73 -10.71 -34.50
CA THR A 251 10.20 -10.03 -35.69
C THR A 251 9.11 -10.04 -36.75
N VAL A 252 9.11 -9.00 -37.57
CA VAL A 252 8.30 -8.97 -38.78
C VAL A 252 9.18 -8.50 -39.93
N ALA A 253 9.10 -9.22 -41.04
CA ALA A 253 9.86 -8.95 -42.24
C ALA A 253 8.92 -8.82 -43.43
N PHE A 254 9.17 -7.85 -44.29
CA PHE A 254 8.35 -7.57 -45.47
C PHE A 254 9.20 -6.95 -46.58
N THR A 255 8.66 -6.94 -47.80
CA THR A 255 9.35 -6.37 -48.97
C THR A 255 8.99 -4.88 -49.12
N ALA A 256 10.01 -4.01 -49.25
CA ALA A 256 9.82 -2.58 -49.47
C ALA A 256 9.15 -2.30 -50.83
N PRO A 257 8.30 -1.27 -50.96
CA PRO A 257 7.68 -0.90 -52.23
C PRO A 257 8.71 -0.68 -53.34
N PRO A 258 8.38 -0.98 -54.61
CA PRO A 258 9.26 -0.68 -55.74
C PRO A 258 9.29 0.82 -56.07
N SER A 259 8.28 1.57 -55.65
CA SER A 259 8.23 3.03 -55.81
C SER A 259 9.04 3.73 -54.73
N GLY A 260 9.98 4.56 -55.17
CA GLY A 260 10.72 5.46 -54.27
C GLY A 260 9.80 6.48 -53.59
N GLY A 261 10.15 6.90 -52.39
CA GLY A 261 9.37 7.86 -51.61
C GLY A 261 9.34 7.55 -50.11
N LEU A 262 8.59 8.37 -49.37
CA LEU A 262 8.34 8.17 -47.95
C LEU A 262 6.99 7.47 -47.77
N HIS A 263 7.00 6.32 -47.11
CA HIS A 263 5.82 5.49 -46.87
C HIS A 263 5.61 5.29 -45.37
N ASP A 264 4.37 5.39 -44.91
CA ASP A 264 4.03 5.00 -43.55
C ASP A 264 3.83 3.47 -43.51
N VAL A 265 4.53 2.81 -42.59
CA VAL A 265 4.39 1.38 -42.32
C VAL A 265 3.63 1.23 -41.02
N VAL A 266 2.48 0.57 -41.08
CA VAL A 266 1.65 0.27 -39.91
C VAL A 266 1.76 -1.22 -39.62
N VAL A 267 2.20 -1.55 -38.41
CA VAL A 267 2.24 -2.92 -37.88
C VAL A 267 1.17 -3.04 -36.82
N VAL A 268 0.28 -4.01 -36.97
CA VAL A 268 -0.79 -4.31 -36.01
C VAL A 268 -0.56 -5.71 -35.46
N VAL A 269 -0.59 -5.84 -34.14
CA VAL A 269 -0.44 -7.12 -33.41
C VAL A 269 -1.70 -7.39 -32.60
N GLY A 270 -2.34 -8.53 -32.87
CA GLY A 270 -3.61 -8.93 -32.27
C GLY A 270 -4.82 -8.59 -33.13
N ASP A 271 -6.00 -9.00 -32.66
CA ASP A 271 -7.28 -8.80 -33.35
C ASP A 271 -8.25 -7.93 -32.55
N GLY A 272 -9.12 -7.23 -33.28
CA GLY A 272 -10.26 -6.52 -32.71
C GLY A 272 -9.87 -5.34 -31.81
N PRO A 273 -10.64 -5.03 -30.75
CA PRO A 273 -10.42 -3.85 -29.92
C PRO A 273 -9.18 -3.96 -29.01
N ALA A 274 -8.56 -5.13 -28.93
CA ALA A 274 -7.34 -5.37 -28.16
C ALA A 274 -6.07 -5.34 -29.04
N ALA A 275 -6.20 -5.09 -30.34
CA ALA A 275 -5.09 -4.97 -31.25
C ALA A 275 -4.21 -3.77 -30.87
N SER A 276 -2.90 -3.97 -30.89
CA SER A 276 -1.92 -2.91 -30.67
C SER A 276 -1.30 -2.49 -31.99
N GLU A 277 -1.23 -1.18 -32.23
CA GLU A 277 -0.75 -0.61 -33.49
C GLU A 277 0.51 0.21 -33.27
N LEU A 278 1.46 0.10 -34.20
CA LEU A 278 2.60 0.98 -34.33
C LEU A 278 2.76 1.47 -35.76
N THR A 279 3.09 2.76 -35.88
CA THR A 279 3.41 3.38 -37.17
C THR A 279 4.89 3.79 -37.20
N MET A 280 5.57 3.52 -38.30
CA MET A 280 6.90 4.04 -38.58
C MET A 280 6.99 4.59 -40.01
N ARG A 281 8.03 5.38 -40.28
CA ARG A 281 8.30 5.91 -41.62
C ARG A 281 9.39 5.11 -42.32
N LEU A 282 9.14 4.74 -43.57
CA LEU A 282 10.06 4.04 -44.45
C LEU A 282 10.41 4.96 -45.63
N ALA A 283 11.69 5.29 -45.81
CA ALA A 283 12.18 6.02 -46.96
C ALA A 283 12.80 5.04 -47.96
N VAL A 284 12.26 5.00 -49.18
CA VAL A 284 12.67 4.08 -50.23
C VAL A 284 13.41 4.85 -51.32
N GLY A 285 14.65 4.45 -51.62
CA GLY A 285 15.45 4.98 -52.73
C GLY A 285 15.91 6.44 -52.59
N GLN A 286 16.08 6.93 -51.35
CA GLN A 286 16.64 8.25 -51.05
C GLN A 286 18.10 8.19 -50.64
#